data_AF-A0A7C2UE85-F1
#
_entry.id   AF-A0A7C2UE85-F1
#
_cell.length_a   1.000
_cell.length_b   1.000
_cell.length_c   1.000
_cell.angle_alpha   90.00
_cell.angle_beta   90.00
_cell.angle_gamma   90.00
#
_symmetry.space_group_name_H-M   'P 1'
#
loop_
_entity.id
_entity.type
_entity.pdbx_description
1 polymer ?
#
loop_
_entity_poly.entity_id
_entity_poly.type
_entity_poly.pdbx_seq_one_letter_code
_entity_poly.pdbx_strand_id
1 'polypeptide(L)'
;MNDDESPGLGLDLPEEPQKLATASPYRVLARKYRPQSFKELIGQDAMVQTIGNAIQRGRIAHAFLLTGVRGVGKTSTARLIAKALNCVGPDGQGGPTITPCGVCEPCVAIAEGRHIDVIEMDAASHTGVDDVREIIEAVRYASVSARFKIYIIDEVHMLSKNAFNALLKTLEEPPEHVKFLFATTEVDKVPVTVLSRCQRFDLRRIPSDQLAAHFAKVAEAEKVDVEPEALGVIARAAEGSARDGLSLLDQAIAHGHGRVTAAEVRTMLGLADRGRIRRLLESILAGDAPATLAQLDEAHALGIDPTSLVRGLMDSLHSVTRAKAGAAGDALQSEEERAAAADWAAKLNWAAIHRLWQMLLKGLGDIASAPEPQEAAAMALLRLIHAADLPDPAALVARLSGAETSAAPGPAPAAPQPPGPAAPSSYRELVDALHASGRHILSQELHDQVGLVSFAPGELVLKPLRPLGAEWTRDLAAALKEVTGSRWTVNFTDQGGEPSLQQQELIAEERMRAAVLDEPNVRAVMESFPDATLESFSKGA
;
A
#
# COMPACT_ATOMS: atom_id res chain seq x y z
N MET A 1 -56.67 -62.33 40.40
CA MET A 1 -55.83 -63.47 40.81
C MET A 1 -54.91 -63.78 39.64
N ASN A 2 -53.64 -63.44 39.62
CA ASN A 2 -52.73 -63.06 40.70
C ASN A 2 -51.73 -62.02 40.20
N ASP A 3 -51.33 -61.17 41.14
CA ASP A 3 -50.13 -60.36 41.13
C ASP A 3 -48.87 -61.18 40.81
N ASP A 4 -47.91 -60.56 40.12
CA ASP A 4 -46.51 -60.69 40.52
C ASP A 4 -45.79 -59.37 40.25
N GLU A 5 -45.32 -58.77 41.34
CA GLU A 5 -44.51 -57.56 41.39
C GLU A 5 -43.14 -57.82 40.75
N SER A 6 -42.74 -56.96 39.80
CA SER A 6 -41.33 -56.76 39.48
C SER A 6 -40.92 -55.39 40.04
N PRO A 7 -39.86 -55.29 40.86
CA PRO A 7 -39.40 -54.01 41.39
C PRO A 7 -38.69 -53.25 40.27
N GLY A 8 -39.41 -52.33 39.64
CA GLY A 8 -38.86 -51.43 38.63
C GLY A 8 -37.78 -50.55 39.25
N LEU A 9 -36.51 -50.82 38.90
CA LEU A 9 -35.37 -49.96 39.16
C LEU A 9 -35.69 -48.54 38.68
N GLY A 10 -35.74 -47.59 39.62
CA GLY A 10 -35.94 -46.16 39.38
C GLY A 10 -34.79 -45.56 38.59
N LEU A 11 -34.80 -45.84 37.28
CA LEU A 11 -33.97 -45.18 36.28
C LEU A 11 -34.93 -44.34 35.43
N ASP A 12 -35.25 -43.15 35.93
CA ASP A 12 -35.78 -42.09 35.07
C ASP A 12 -34.73 -41.86 33.97
N LEU A 13 -35.10 -42.22 32.74
CA LEU A 13 -34.31 -41.91 31.56
C LEU A 13 -34.15 -40.38 31.51
N PRO A 14 -32.93 -39.84 31.37
CA PRO A 14 -32.75 -38.40 31.30
C PRO A 14 -33.54 -37.85 30.12
N GLU A 15 -34.29 -36.77 30.35
CA GLU A 15 -35.06 -36.06 29.31
C GLU A 15 -34.19 -35.87 28.07
N GLU A 16 -34.68 -36.35 26.91
CA GLU A 16 -33.99 -36.16 25.65
C GLU A 16 -33.73 -34.66 25.45
N PRO A 17 -32.46 -34.23 25.26
CA PRO A 17 -32.18 -32.83 25.03
C PRO A 17 -32.93 -32.41 23.76
N GLN A 18 -33.76 -31.38 23.92
CA GLN A 18 -34.49 -30.76 22.81
C GLN A 18 -33.52 -30.55 21.65
N LYS A 19 -33.80 -31.18 20.51
CA LYS A 19 -33.05 -30.99 19.27
C LYS A 19 -33.12 -29.50 18.91
N LEU A 20 -32.07 -28.76 19.29
CA LEU A 20 -31.79 -27.44 18.74
C LEU A 20 -31.87 -27.55 17.22
N ALA A 21 -32.74 -26.73 16.63
CA ALA A 21 -32.94 -26.64 15.20
C ALA A 21 -31.57 -26.65 14.51
N THR A 22 -31.40 -27.55 13.55
CA THR A 22 -30.15 -27.78 12.82
C THR A 22 -29.52 -26.45 12.40
N ALA A 23 -28.51 -26.01 13.13
CA ALA A 23 -27.81 -24.79 12.85
C ALA A 23 -27.18 -24.94 11.46
N SER A 24 -27.60 -24.12 10.51
CA SER A 24 -26.86 -23.98 9.26
C SER A 24 -25.40 -23.69 9.61
N PRO A 25 -24.43 -24.35 8.97
CA PRO A 25 -23.02 -24.16 9.30
C PRO A 25 -22.70 -22.67 9.26
N TYR A 26 -22.09 -22.16 10.34
CA TYR A 26 -21.76 -20.74 10.48
C TYR A 26 -21.00 -20.27 9.23
N ARG A 27 -21.59 -19.31 8.52
CA ARG A 27 -21.01 -18.70 7.33
C ARG A 27 -20.58 -17.29 7.70
N VAL A 28 -19.28 -17.03 7.57
CA VAL A 28 -18.68 -15.70 7.71
C VAL A 28 -19.49 -14.65 6.94
N LEU A 29 -19.76 -13.50 7.55
CA LEU A 29 -20.62 -12.46 6.97
C LEU A 29 -20.17 -12.03 5.57
N ALA A 30 -18.86 -11.92 5.37
CA ALA A 30 -18.24 -11.58 4.09
C ALA A 30 -18.60 -12.55 2.95
N ARG A 31 -18.99 -13.80 3.25
CA ARG A 31 -19.48 -14.77 2.26
C ARG A 31 -20.99 -14.75 2.16
N LYS A 32 -21.71 -14.60 3.28
CA LYS A 32 -23.18 -14.59 3.35
C LYS A 32 -23.78 -13.39 2.61
N TYR A 33 -23.19 -12.21 2.78
CA TYR A 33 -23.64 -10.95 2.18
C TYR A 33 -22.88 -10.57 0.90
N ARG A 34 -22.29 -11.56 0.21
CA ARG A 34 -21.71 -11.32 -1.11
C ARG A 34 -22.83 -10.89 -2.07
N PRO A 35 -22.69 -9.77 -2.80
CA PRO A 35 -23.76 -9.22 -3.61
C PRO A 35 -24.22 -10.20 -4.68
N GLN A 36 -25.55 -10.36 -4.80
CA GLN A 36 -26.18 -11.29 -5.73
C GLN A 36 -26.69 -10.60 -7.00
N SER A 37 -26.81 -9.28 -6.98
CA SER A 37 -27.21 -8.44 -8.11
C SER A 37 -26.35 -7.18 -8.21
N PHE A 38 -26.35 -6.53 -9.39
CA PHE A 38 -25.65 -5.26 -9.58
C PHE A 38 -26.21 -4.12 -8.72
N LYS A 39 -27.46 -4.21 -8.25
CA LYS A 39 -28.07 -3.21 -7.35
C LYS A 39 -27.48 -3.24 -5.94
N GLU A 40 -26.89 -4.37 -5.55
CA GLU A 40 -26.25 -4.56 -4.25
C GLU A 40 -24.77 -4.14 -4.27
N LEU A 41 -24.19 -3.81 -5.44
CA LEU A 41 -22.84 -3.28 -5.52
C LEU A 41 -22.80 -1.82 -5.04
N ILE A 42 -21.93 -1.55 -4.09
CA ILE A 42 -21.85 -0.25 -3.42
C ILE A 42 -20.80 0.63 -4.11
N GLY A 43 -21.20 1.84 -4.50
CA GLY A 43 -20.28 2.89 -5.00
C GLY A 43 -19.77 2.71 -6.44
N GLN A 44 -20.28 1.73 -7.19
CA GLN A 44 -19.81 1.37 -8.54
C GLN A 44 -20.82 1.66 -9.67
N ASP A 45 -21.67 2.68 -9.51
CA ASP A 45 -22.81 2.95 -10.41
C ASP A 45 -22.40 3.13 -11.88
N ALA A 46 -21.31 3.86 -12.14
CA ALA A 46 -20.83 4.12 -13.50
C ALA A 46 -20.43 2.85 -14.27
N MET A 47 -19.81 1.89 -13.57
CA MET A 47 -19.48 0.58 -14.13
C MET A 47 -20.77 -0.20 -14.44
N VAL A 48 -21.71 -0.26 -13.49
CA VAL A 48 -23.00 -0.95 -13.68
C VAL A 48 -23.75 -0.40 -14.89
N GLN A 49 -23.81 0.92 -15.03
CA GLN A 49 -24.45 1.59 -16.15
C GLN A 49 -23.77 1.25 -17.48
N THR A 50 -22.43 1.22 -17.51
CA THR A 50 -21.65 0.88 -18.71
C THR A 50 -21.92 -0.56 -19.16
N ILE A 51 -21.89 -1.51 -18.23
CA ILE A 51 -22.18 -2.92 -18.49
C ILE A 51 -23.63 -3.08 -18.96
N GLY A 52 -24.58 -2.38 -18.34
CA GLY A 52 -25.98 -2.41 -18.76
C GLY A 52 -26.21 -1.91 -20.17
N ASN A 53 -25.58 -0.81 -20.54
CA ASN A 53 -25.64 -0.28 -21.90
C ASN A 53 -25.00 -1.24 -22.91
N ALA A 54 -23.90 -1.91 -22.55
CA ALA A 54 -23.22 -2.88 -23.41
C ALA A 54 -24.09 -4.12 -23.68
N ILE A 55 -24.74 -4.64 -22.63
CA ILE A 55 -25.68 -5.76 -22.72
C ILE A 55 -26.88 -5.40 -23.60
N GLN A 56 -27.52 -4.26 -23.36
CA GLN A 56 -28.69 -3.82 -24.14
C GLN A 56 -28.38 -3.62 -25.63
N ARG A 57 -27.16 -3.18 -25.96
CA ARG A 57 -26.70 -2.96 -27.34
C ARG A 57 -26.14 -4.22 -28.01
N GLY A 58 -26.02 -5.34 -27.30
CA GLY A 58 -25.36 -6.55 -27.79
C GLY A 58 -23.87 -6.36 -28.09
N ARG A 59 -23.22 -5.35 -27.50
CA ARG A 59 -21.80 -5.01 -27.71
C ARG A 59 -20.97 -5.33 -26.47
N ILE A 60 -20.90 -6.61 -26.14
CA ILE A 60 -20.20 -7.11 -24.95
C ILE A 60 -18.73 -7.38 -25.31
N ALA A 61 -17.80 -6.79 -24.57
CA ALA A 61 -16.37 -7.04 -24.75
C ALA A 61 -16.04 -8.53 -24.57
N HIS A 62 -15.00 -9.00 -25.25
CA HIS A 62 -14.52 -10.38 -25.09
C HIS A 62 -13.70 -10.56 -23.81
N ALA A 63 -13.06 -9.49 -23.31
CA ALA A 63 -12.28 -9.50 -22.08
C ALA A 63 -12.57 -8.27 -21.22
N PHE A 64 -12.68 -8.47 -19.92
CA PHE A 64 -12.87 -7.45 -18.90
C PHE A 64 -11.71 -7.49 -17.93
N LEU A 65 -11.24 -6.32 -17.48
CA LEU A 65 -10.24 -6.21 -16.42
C LEU A 65 -10.82 -5.39 -15.27
N LEU A 66 -10.99 -6.03 -14.12
CA LEU A 66 -11.45 -5.43 -12.88
C LEU A 66 -10.22 -5.14 -12.00
N THR A 67 -9.94 -3.86 -11.76
CA THR A 67 -8.84 -3.43 -10.88
C THR A 67 -9.35 -2.62 -9.71
N GLY A 68 -8.62 -2.62 -8.60
CA GLY A 68 -8.97 -1.90 -7.40
C GLY A 68 -8.39 -2.55 -6.15
N VAL A 69 -8.59 -1.91 -5.00
CA VAL A 69 -8.03 -2.39 -3.73
C VAL A 69 -8.57 -3.79 -3.36
N ARG A 70 -7.87 -4.46 -2.45
CA ARG A 70 -8.33 -5.75 -1.91
C ARG A 70 -9.73 -5.58 -1.29
N GLY A 71 -10.58 -6.59 -1.47
CA GLY A 71 -11.90 -6.66 -0.82
C GLY A 71 -12.97 -5.64 -1.27
N VAL A 72 -12.69 -4.78 -2.25
CA VAL A 72 -13.66 -3.83 -2.84
C VAL A 72 -14.78 -4.51 -3.66
N GLY A 73 -14.60 -5.77 -4.03
CA GLY A 73 -15.62 -6.55 -4.74
C GLY A 73 -15.27 -7.03 -6.14
N LYS A 74 -14.00 -7.00 -6.58
CA LYS A 74 -13.57 -7.42 -7.93
C LYS A 74 -14.11 -8.80 -8.36
N THR A 75 -13.78 -9.86 -7.63
CA THR A 75 -14.24 -11.24 -7.91
C THR A 75 -15.77 -11.36 -7.83
N SER A 76 -16.40 -10.59 -6.92
CA SER A 76 -17.87 -10.59 -6.80
C SER A 76 -18.52 -9.97 -8.04
N THR A 77 -17.97 -8.85 -8.52
CA THR A 77 -18.38 -8.22 -9.77
C THR A 77 -18.15 -9.14 -10.97
N ALA A 78 -17.03 -9.87 -11.03
CA ALA A 78 -16.79 -10.86 -12.09
C ALA A 78 -17.90 -11.93 -12.12
N ARG A 79 -18.26 -12.49 -10.97
CA ARG A 79 -19.39 -13.45 -10.87
C ARG A 79 -20.72 -12.82 -11.26
N LEU A 80 -20.97 -11.56 -10.91
CA LEU A 80 -22.19 -10.84 -11.33
C LEU A 80 -22.25 -10.64 -12.84
N ILE A 81 -21.13 -10.30 -13.48
CA ILE A 81 -21.04 -10.24 -14.95
C ILE A 81 -21.34 -11.62 -15.54
N ALA A 82 -20.74 -12.68 -14.99
CA ALA A 82 -20.99 -14.03 -15.45
C ALA A 82 -22.48 -14.42 -15.34
N LYS A 83 -23.12 -14.12 -14.20
CA LYS A 83 -24.58 -14.29 -14.01
C LYS A 83 -25.37 -13.48 -15.02
N ALA A 84 -25.01 -12.21 -15.26
CA ALA A 84 -25.73 -11.36 -16.20
C ALA A 84 -25.69 -11.87 -17.64
N LEU A 85 -24.55 -12.40 -18.07
CA LEU A 85 -24.37 -12.92 -19.43
C LEU A 85 -25.07 -14.27 -19.66
N ASN A 86 -25.05 -15.14 -18.64
CA ASN A 86 -25.55 -16.51 -18.71
C ASN A 86 -26.95 -16.72 -18.10
N CYS A 87 -27.56 -15.68 -17.52
CA CYS A 87 -28.91 -15.78 -16.99
C CYS A 87 -29.92 -16.09 -18.11
N VAL A 88 -30.74 -17.12 -17.86
CA VAL A 88 -31.86 -17.54 -18.71
C VAL A 88 -33.23 -17.15 -18.14
N GLY A 89 -33.26 -16.46 -17.00
CA GLY A 89 -34.50 -16.09 -16.30
C GLY A 89 -35.22 -17.29 -15.64
N PRO A 90 -36.29 -17.04 -14.87
CA PRO A 90 -37.06 -18.10 -14.20
C PRO A 90 -37.70 -19.07 -15.20
N ASP A 91 -38.13 -18.55 -16.36
CA ASP A 91 -38.84 -19.31 -17.39
C ASP A 91 -37.91 -19.94 -18.45
N GLY A 92 -36.59 -19.77 -18.30
CA GLY A 92 -35.58 -20.32 -19.21
C GLY A 92 -35.44 -19.62 -20.58
N GLN A 93 -36.26 -18.60 -20.87
CA GLN A 93 -36.27 -17.90 -22.17
C GLN A 93 -35.63 -16.50 -22.14
N GLY A 94 -34.99 -16.13 -21.03
CA GLY A 94 -34.37 -14.82 -20.82
C GLY A 94 -33.06 -14.60 -21.59
N GLY A 95 -32.86 -13.35 -21.99
CA GLY A 95 -31.60 -12.86 -22.57
C GLY A 95 -30.57 -12.42 -21.51
N PRO A 96 -29.36 -11.99 -21.94
CA PRO A 96 -28.40 -11.36 -21.04
C PRO A 96 -29.03 -10.15 -20.36
N THR A 97 -28.83 -9.98 -19.05
CA THR A 97 -29.53 -8.96 -18.25
C THR A 97 -28.68 -8.46 -17.08
N ILE A 98 -28.76 -7.17 -16.78
CA ILE A 98 -28.15 -6.58 -15.56
C ILE A 98 -28.90 -6.93 -14.28
N THR A 99 -30.07 -7.55 -14.39
CA THR A 99 -30.88 -7.98 -13.26
C THR A 99 -31.01 -9.50 -13.32
N PRO A 100 -29.93 -10.25 -13.06
CA PRO A 100 -29.98 -11.70 -13.07
C PRO A 100 -31.01 -12.20 -12.06
N CYS A 101 -31.81 -13.20 -12.42
CA CYS A 101 -32.98 -13.59 -11.63
C CYS A 101 -32.65 -14.25 -10.29
N GLY A 102 -31.44 -14.76 -10.11
CA GLY A 102 -31.01 -15.41 -8.88
C GLY A 102 -31.59 -16.80 -8.62
N VAL A 103 -32.57 -17.25 -9.42
CA VAL A 103 -33.30 -18.51 -9.21
C VAL A 103 -33.07 -19.56 -10.29
N CYS A 104 -32.61 -19.18 -11.49
CA CYS A 104 -32.32 -20.14 -12.55
C CYS A 104 -31.03 -20.92 -12.28
N GLU A 105 -30.90 -22.10 -12.90
CA GLU A 105 -29.75 -22.99 -12.72
C GLU A 105 -28.40 -22.25 -12.91
N PRO A 106 -28.19 -21.45 -13.97
CA PRO A 106 -26.93 -20.73 -14.13
C PRO A 106 -26.68 -19.74 -12.99
N CYS A 107 -27.71 -19.02 -12.55
CA CYS A 107 -27.57 -18.01 -11.49
C CYS A 107 -27.16 -18.64 -10.16
N VAL A 108 -27.76 -19.77 -9.80
CA VAL A 108 -27.48 -20.48 -8.55
C VAL A 108 -26.10 -21.14 -8.62
N ALA A 109 -25.81 -21.86 -9.70
CA ALA A 109 -24.52 -22.55 -9.86
C ALA A 109 -23.33 -21.59 -9.90
N ILE A 110 -23.46 -20.42 -10.55
CA ILE A 110 -22.40 -19.39 -10.57
C ILE A 110 -22.23 -18.76 -9.18
N ALA A 111 -23.32 -18.48 -8.46
CA ALA A 111 -23.23 -17.93 -7.10
C ALA A 111 -22.48 -18.89 -6.16
N GLU A 112 -22.71 -20.19 -6.30
CA GLU A 112 -22.07 -21.24 -5.53
C GLU A 112 -20.66 -21.61 -6.04
N GLY A 113 -20.27 -21.15 -7.24
CA GLY A 113 -18.95 -21.40 -7.83
C GLY A 113 -18.78 -22.81 -8.41
N ARG A 114 -19.87 -23.44 -8.88
CA ARG A 114 -19.88 -24.82 -9.38
C ARG A 114 -20.40 -24.96 -10.82
N HIS A 115 -20.50 -23.85 -11.54
CA HIS A 115 -21.04 -23.85 -12.89
C HIS A 115 -20.02 -24.37 -13.90
N ILE A 116 -20.40 -25.31 -14.78
CA ILE A 116 -19.44 -25.98 -15.68
C ILE A 116 -18.82 -25.04 -16.73
N ASP A 117 -19.62 -24.11 -17.26
CA ASP A 117 -19.17 -23.11 -18.24
C ASP A 117 -18.62 -21.83 -17.60
N VAL A 118 -18.52 -21.72 -16.26
CA VAL A 118 -17.90 -20.57 -15.59
C VAL A 118 -16.78 -21.06 -14.70
N ILE A 119 -15.56 -20.93 -15.20
CA ILE A 119 -14.36 -21.48 -14.58
C ILE A 119 -13.66 -20.36 -13.84
N GLU A 120 -13.56 -20.50 -12.52
CA GLU A 120 -12.85 -19.56 -11.65
C GLU A 120 -11.49 -20.16 -11.26
N MET A 121 -10.42 -19.46 -11.61
CA MET A 121 -9.04 -19.82 -11.31
C MET A 121 -8.39 -18.69 -10.51
N ASP A 122 -7.71 -19.05 -9.42
CA ASP A 122 -6.85 -18.13 -8.69
C ASP A 122 -5.42 -18.22 -9.23
N ALA A 123 -4.94 -17.14 -9.86
CA ALA A 123 -3.61 -17.11 -10.44
C ALA A 123 -2.49 -17.17 -9.40
N ALA A 124 -2.77 -16.84 -8.12
CA ALA A 124 -1.78 -17.02 -7.06
C ALA A 124 -1.50 -18.50 -6.78
N SER A 125 -2.50 -19.36 -6.97
CA SER A 125 -2.40 -20.82 -6.80
C SER A 125 -1.99 -21.52 -8.10
N HIS A 126 -2.34 -20.94 -9.25
CA HIS A 126 -2.10 -21.46 -10.60
C HIS A 126 -1.31 -20.44 -11.45
N THR A 127 -0.02 -20.28 -11.14
CA THR A 127 0.85 -19.28 -11.77
C THR A 127 1.47 -19.74 -13.10
N GLY A 128 1.39 -21.06 -13.37
CA GLY A 128 2.13 -21.75 -14.41
C GLY A 128 1.63 -21.49 -15.82
N VAL A 129 2.51 -21.71 -16.80
CA VAL A 129 2.15 -21.64 -18.23
C VAL A 129 1.24 -22.80 -18.61
N ASP A 130 1.41 -23.96 -17.96
CA ASP A 130 0.68 -25.16 -18.30
C ASP A 130 -0.79 -25.08 -17.89
N ASP A 131 -1.11 -24.50 -16.71
CA ASP A 131 -2.49 -24.21 -16.30
C ASP A 131 -3.22 -23.34 -17.34
N VAL A 132 -2.51 -22.33 -17.86
CA VAL A 132 -3.03 -21.43 -18.89
C VAL A 132 -3.15 -22.11 -20.25
N ARG A 133 -2.26 -23.03 -20.60
CA ARG A 133 -2.38 -23.82 -21.82
C ARG A 133 -3.60 -24.72 -21.80
N GLU A 134 -3.89 -25.37 -20.67
CA GLU A 134 -5.12 -26.16 -20.49
C GLU A 134 -6.38 -25.30 -20.73
N ILE A 135 -6.38 -24.06 -20.20
CA ILE A 135 -7.45 -23.09 -20.48
C ILE A 135 -7.56 -22.82 -21.99
N ILE A 136 -6.46 -22.49 -22.67
CA ILE A 136 -6.44 -22.16 -24.11
C ILE A 136 -6.91 -23.35 -24.97
N GLU A 137 -6.59 -24.57 -24.58
CA GLU A 137 -7.10 -25.77 -25.26
C GLU A 137 -8.60 -25.93 -25.04
N ALA A 138 -9.07 -25.76 -23.80
CA ALA A 138 -10.48 -25.85 -23.44
C ALA A 138 -11.35 -24.74 -24.07
N VAL A 139 -10.78 -23.57 -24.35
CA VAL A 139 -11.44 -22.41 -24.96
C VAL A 139 -11.96 -22.69 -26.38
N ARG A 140 -11.34 -23.64 -27.09
CA ARG A 140 -11.74 -24.01 -28.46
C ARG A 140 -13.10 -24.70 -28.55
N TYR A 141 -13.56 -25.29 -27.45
CA TYR A 141 -14.83 -25.99 -27.38
C TYR A 141 -15.96 -25.04 -26.98
N ALA A 142 -17.14 -25.24 -27.59
CA ALA A 142 -18.36 -24.50 -27.27
C ALA A 142 -18.79 -24.72 -25.81
N SER A 143 -19.61 -23.81 -25.29
CA SER A 143 -20.25 -23.98 -23.97
C SER A 143 -21.21 -25.18 -23.99
N VAL A 144 -21.33 -25.85 -22.85
CA VAL A 144 -22.14 -27.06 -22.69
C VAL A 144 -23.61 -26.72 -22.43
N SER A 145 -23.85 -25.74 -21.56
CA SER A 145 -25.18 -25.43 -21.02
C SER A 145 -25.51 -23.94 -21.05
N ALA A 146 -24.49 -23.08 -20.91
CA ALA A 146 -24.66 -21.64 -20.89
C ALA A 146 -24.46 -20.99 -22.26
N ARG A 147 -24.88 -19.72 -22.36
CA ARG A 147 -24.71 -18.89 -23.57
C ARG A 147 -23.24 -18.57 -23.85
N PHE A 148 -22.47 -18.30 -22.80
CA PHE A 148 -21.05 -17.99 -22.87
C PHE A 148 -20.25 -18.90 -21.93
N LYS A 149 -19.07 -19.32 -22.38
CA LYS A 149 -18.05 -19.93 -21.56
C LYS A 149 -17.16 -18.82 -20.97
N ILE A 150 -17.11 -18.72 -19.65
CA ILE A 150 -16.52 -17.59 -18.95
C ILE A 150 -15.34 -18.07 -18.10
N TYR A 151 -14.20 -17.42 -18.27
CA TYR A 151 -13.01 -17.65 -17.45
C TYR A 151 -12.79 -16.45 -16.52
N ILE A 152 -12.93 -16.68 -15.22
CA ILE A 152 -12.61 -15.71 -14.19
C ILE A 152 -11.20 -16.03 -13.68
N ILE A 153 -10.26 -15.11 -13.88
CA ILE A 153 -8.90 -15.25 -13.36
C ILE A 153 -8.66 -14.18 -12.31
N ASP A 154 -8.65 -14.60 -11.05
CA ASP A 154 -8.37 -13.71 -9.92
C ASP A 154 -6.87 -13.54 -9.70
N GLU A 155 -6.48 -12.40 -9.14
CA GLU A 155 -5.09 -11.96 -8.97
C GLU A 155 -4.18 -12.21 -10.19
N VAL A 156 -4.67 -11.86 -11.39
CA VAL A 156 -4.01 -12.17 -12.68
C VAL A 156 -2.56 -11.65 -12.76
N HIS A 157 -2.20 -10.62 -11.97
CA HIS A 157 -0.84 -10.10 -11.88
C HIS A 157 0.19 -11.13 -11.35
N MET A 158 -0.27 -12.21 -10.72
CA MET A 158 0.55 -13.32 -10.23
C MET A 158 0.93 -14.31 -11.35
N LEU A 159 0.30 -14.22 -12.53
CA LEU A 159 0.67 -15.06 -13.67
C LEU A 159 2.10 -14.78 -14.14
N SER A 160 2.82 -15.83 -14.50
CA SER A 160 4.14 -15.69 -15.12
C SER A 160 4.07 -14.95 -16.46
N LYS A 161 5.16 -14.28 -16.86
CA LYS A 161 5.25 -13.60 -18.18
C LYS A 161 4.95 -14.54 -19.34
N ASN A 162 5.40 -15.79 -19.24
CA ASN A 162 5.15 -16.81 -20.25
C ASN A 162 3.66 -17.19 -20.34
N ALA A 163 2.95 -17.23 -19.20
CA ALA A 163 1.53 -17.50 -19.16
C ALA A 163 0.72 -16.36 -19.83
N PHE A 164 1.10 -15.10 -19.56
CA PHE A 164 0.51 -13.96 -20.27
C PHE A 164 0.71 -14.03 -21.78
N ASN A 165 1.94 -14.35 -22.23
CA ASN A 165 2.24 -14.47 -23.65
C ASN A 165 1.42 -15.57 -24.33
N ALA A 166 1.15 -16.67 -23.63
CA ALA A 166 0.30 -17.75 -24.14
C ALA A 166 -1.15 -17.26 -24.36
N LEU A 167 -1.69 -16.42 -23.47
CA LEU A 167 -3.05 -15.87 -23.59
C LEU A 167 -3.21 -14.85 -24.73
N LEU A 168 -2.15 -14.19 -25.17
CA LEU A 168 -2.23 -13.09 -26.14
C LEU A 168 -2.93 -13.49 -27.43
N LYS A 169 -2.58 -14.65 -28.00
CA LYS A 169 -3.20 -15.12 -29.25
C LYS A 169 -4.72 -15.28 -29.10
N THR A 170 -5.15 -15.83 -27.97
CA THR A 170 -6.55 -16.06 -27.64
C THR A 170 -7.31 -14.76 -27.35
N LEU A 171 -6.62 -13.75 -26.80
CA LEU A 171 -7.20 -12.41 -26.59
C LEU A 171 -7.24 -11.58 -27.88
N GLU A 172 -6.35 -11.83 -28.84
CA GLU A 172 -6.36 -11.20 -30.16
C GLU A 172 -7.48 -11.73 -31.05
N GLU A 173 -7.66 -13.05 -31.06
CA GLU A 173 -8.65 -13.75 -31.87
C GLU A 173 -9.57 -14.61 -30.97
N PRO A 174 -10.40 -13.98 -30.10
CA PRO A 174 -11.24 -14.69 -29.15
C PRO A 174 -12.41 -15.36 -29.85
N PRO A 175 -12.76 -16.62 -29.50
CA PRO A 175 -14.01 -17.23 -29.94
C PRO A 175 -15.22 -16.45 -29.43
N GLU A 176 -16.27 -16.33 -30.26
CA GLU A 176 -17.45 -15.49 -29.94
C GLU A 176 -18.17 -15.92 -28.65
N HIS A 177 -18.16 -17.22 -28.36
CA HIS A 177 -18.78 -17.83 -27.18
C HIS A 177 -17.96 -17.71 -25.90
N VAL A 178 -16.74 -17.15 -25.96
CA VAL A 178 -15.82 -17.09 -24.82
C VAL A 178 -15.69 -15.67 -24.29
N LYS A 179 -15.66 -15.54 -22.96
CA LYS A 179 -15.43 -14.27 -22.26
C LYS A 179 -14.38 -14.45 -21.16
N PHE A 180 -13.44 -13.51 -21.07
CA PHE A 180 -12.44 -13.46 -20.01
C PHE A 180 -12.77 -12.35 -19.00
N LEU A 181 -12.68 -12.65 -17.72
CA LEU A 181 -12.87 -11.73 -16.60
C LEU A 181 -11.61 -11.78 -15.73
N PHE A 182 -10.74 -10.80 -15.90
CA PHE A 182 -9.51 -10.66 -15.10
C PHE A 182 -9.78 -9.79 -13.88
N ALA A 183 -9.27 -10.18 -12.72
CA ALA A 183 -9.24 -9.35 -11.52
C ALA A 183 -7.80 -9.17 -11.00
N THR A 184 -7.45 -7.97 -10.55
CA THR A 184 -6.12 -7.69 -9.98
C THR A 184 -6.16 -6.57 -8.95
N THR A 185 -5.31 -6.64 -7.92
CA THR A 185 -4.96 -5.48 -7.08
C THR A 185 -3.87 -4.59 -7.68
N GLU A 186 -3.03 -5.14 -8.56
CA GLU A 186 -1.85 -4.47 -9.10
C GLU A 186 -1.92 -4.44 -10.64
N VAL A 187 -2.53 -3.38 -11.18
CA VAL A 187 -2.72 -3.25 -12.63
C VAL A 187 -1.41 -3.03 -13.39
N ASP A 188 -0.42 -2.37 -12.75
CA ASP A 188 0.85 -2.02 -13.39
C ASP A 188 1.75 -3.25 -13.63
N LYS A 189 1.49 -4.36 -12.91
CA LYS A 189 2.15 -5.65 -13.14
C LYS A 189 1.57 -6.40 -14.34
N VAL A 190 0.40 -6.00 -14.84
CA VAL A 190 -0.23 -6.64 -16.00
C VAL A 190 0.36 -6.05 -17.30
N PRO A 191 0.82 -6.87 -18.26
CA PRO A 191 1.39 -6.36 -19.50
C PRO A 191 0.43 -5.45 -20.27
N VAL A 192 0.95 -4.34 -20.81
CA VAL A 192 0.18 -3.36 -21.62
C VAL A 192 -0.50 -4.02 -22.82
N THR A 193 0.09 -5.08 -23.37
CA THR A 193 -0.47 -5.89 -24.47
C THR A 193 -1.79 -6.57 -24.08
N VAL A 194 -1.96 -6.95 -22.82
CA VAL A 194 -3.22 -7.51 -22.30
C VAL A 194 -4.19 -6.37 -21.97
N LEU A 195 -3.70 -5.29 -21.35
CA LEU A 195 -4.51 -4.12 -20.99
C LEU A 195 -5.22 -3.53 -22.21
N SER A 196 -4.54 -3.41 -23.34
CA SER A 196 -5.11 -2.82 -24.57
C SER A 196 -6.22 -3.65 -25.22
N ARG A 197 -6.33 -4.94 -24.86
CA ARG A 197 -7.35 -5.87 -25.36
C ARG A 197 -8.51 -6.06 -24.39
N CYS A 198 -8.43 -5.50 -23.18
CA CYS A 198 -9.45 -5.63 -22.16
C CYS A 198 -10.27 -4.34 -22.01
N GLN A 199 -11.56 -4.48 -21.75
CA GLN A 199 -12.34 -3.38 -21.21
C GLN A 199 -12.02 -3.23 -19.71
N ARG A 200 -11.29 -2.18 -19.36
CA ARG A 200 -10.84 -1.90 -18.00
C ARG A 200 -11.92 -1.19 -17.17
N PHE A 201 -12.14 -1.67 -15.95
CA PHE A 201 -13.01 -1.08 -14.95
C PHE A 201 -12.26 -0.92 -13.62
N ASP A 202 -12.18 0.32 -13.15
CA ASP A 202 -11.48 0.68 -11.92
C ASP A 202 -12.50 0.79 -10.78
N LEU A 203 -12.53 -0.21 -9.91
CA LEU A 203 -13.38 -0.23 -8.73
C LEU A 203 -12.80 0.70 -7.68
N ARG A 204 -13.54 1.78 -7.40
CA ARG A 204 -13.12 2.80 -6.42
C ARG A 204 -13.33 2.30 -5.00
N ARG A 205 -12.52 2.79 -4.07
CA ARG A 205 -12.73 2.59 -2.63
C ARG A 205 -14.14 3.04 -2.25
N ILE A 206 -14.81 2.25 -1.43
CA ILE A 206 -16.17 2.56 -0.99
C ILE A 206 -16.08 3.64 0.10
N PRO A 207 -16.82 4.75 -0.01
CA PRO A 207 -16.88 5.76 1.04
C PRO A 207 -17.32 5.18 2.39
N SER A 208 -16.73 5.67 3.49
CA SER A 208 -16.96 5.10 4.82
C SER A 208 -18.40 5.24 5.32
N ASP A 209 -19.10 6.30 4.93
CA ASP A 209 -20.54 6.50 5.18
C ASP A 209 -21.38 5.40 4.51
N GLN A 210 -21.07 5.05 3.27
CA GLN A 210 -21.74 3.96 2.55
C GLN A 210 -21.44 2.59 3.15
N LEU A 211 -20.19 2.35 3.57
CA LEU A 211 -19.83 1.12 4.29
C LEU A 211 -20.55 1.01 5.64
N ALA A 212 -20.59 2.07 6.43
CA ALA A 212 -21.29 2.08 7.72
C ALA A 212 -22.79 1.80 7.53
N ALA A 213 -23.42 2.43 6.53
CA ALA A 213 -24.83 2.18 6.20
C ALA A 213 -25.07 0.74 5.72
N HIS A 214 -24.12 0.14 5.02
CA HIS A 214 -24.20 -1.27 4.63
C HIS A 214 -24.07 -2.21 5.84
N PHE A 215 -23.12 -1.94 6.73
CA PHE A 215 -22.92 -2.73 7.94
C PHE A 215 -24.10 -2.62 8.91
N ALA A 216 -24.76 -1.46 8.98
CA ALA A 216 -26.02 -1.29 9.72
C ALA A 216 -27.09 -2.27 9.21
N LYS A 217 -27.32 -2.32 7.89
CA LYS A 217 -28.28 -3.24 7.27
C LYS A 217 -27.93 -4.72 7.53
N VAL A 218 -26.65 -5.05 7.54
CA VAL A 218 -26.17 -6.42 7.84
C VAL A 218 -26.41 -6.75 9.31
N ALA A 219 -26.10 -5.85 10.24
CA ALA A 219 -26.34 -6.04 11.66
C ALA A 219 -27.85 -6.21 11.97
N GLU A 220 -28.71 -5.41 11.35
CA GLU A 220 -30.16 -5.54 11.42
C GLU A 220 -30.63 -6.92 10.93
N ALA A 221 -30.09 -7.40 9.81
CA ALA A 221 -30.45 -8.70 9.23
C ALA A 221 -29.96 -9.89 10.08
N GLU A 222 -28.82 -9.75 10.77
CA GLU A 222 -28.33 -10.73 11.76
C GLU A 222 -28.99 -10.57 13.15
N LYS A 223 -29.82 -9.55 13.35
CA LYS A 223 -30.47 -9.23 14.63
C LYS A 223 -29.47 -8.97 15.77
N VAL A 224 -28.37 -8.28 15.46
CA VAL A 224 -27.37 -7.88 16.45
C VAL A 224 -27.48 -6.38 16.71
N ASP A 225 -27.49 -5.98 17.98
CA ASP A 225 -27.47 -4.57 18.36
C ASP A 225 -26.03 -4.02 18.25
N VAL A 226 -25.82 -3.07 17.35
CA VAL A 226 -24.51 -2.44 17.10
C VAL A 226 -24.68 -0.93 17.11
N GLU A 227 -23.84 -0.24 17.89
CA GLU A 227 -23.89 1.22 17.97
C GLU A 227 -23.51 1.89 16.63
N PRO A 228 -24.19 2.97 16.21
CA PRO A 228 -23.84 3.68 14.98
C PRO A 228 -22.38 4.17 14.96
N GLU A 229 -21.85 4.56 16.11
CA GLU A 229 -20.45 4.96 16.25
C GLU A 229 -19.50 3.78 16.02
N ALA A 230 -19.85 2.58 16.51
CA ALA A 230 -19.07 1.35 16.32
C ALA A 230 -19.00 0.97 14.83
N LEU A 231 -20.13 1.05 14.12
CA LEU A 231 -20.18 0.85 12.66
C LEU A 231 -19.30 1.84 11.91
N GLY A 232 -19.28 3.11 12.35
CA GLY A 232 -18.38 4.13 11.82
C GLY A 232 -16.91 3.79 12.04
N VAL A 233 -16.53 3.26 13.21
CA VAL A 233 -15.15 2.80 13.47
C VAL A 233 -14.77 1.65 12.55
N ILE A 234 -15.63 0.63 12.42
CA ILE A 234 -15.39 -0.54 11.54
C ILE A 234 -15.27 -0.10 10.07
N ALA A 235 -16.18 0.75 9.58
CA ALA A 235 -16.19 1.24 8.20
C ALA A 235 -14.93 1.98 7.78
N ARG A 236 -14.27 2.63 8.73
CA ARG A 236 -13.03 3.37 8.46
C ARG A 236 -11.80 2.48 8.62
N ALA A 237 -11.79 1.59 9.61
CA ALA A 237 -10.77 0.54 9.73
C ALA A 237 -10.72 -0.37 8.48
N ALA A 238 -11.85 -0.52 7.78
CA ALA A 238 -11.95 -1.26 6.53
C ALA A 238 -11.33 -0.55 5.31
N GLU A 239 -10.97 0.74 5.40
CA GLU A 239 -10.34 1.53 4.33
C GLU A 239 -11.00 1.43 2.94
N GLY A 240 -12.34 1.29 2.90
CA GLY A 240 -13.08 1.16 1.64
C GLY A 240 -13.21 -0.27 1.10
N SER A 241 -12.76 -1.28 1.85
CA SER A 241 -12.95 -2.71 1.57
C SER A 241 -14.21 -3.25 2.25
N ALA A 242 -15.22 -3.63 1.46
CA ALA A 242 -16.44 -4.24 2.00
C ALA A 242 -16.15 -5.59 2.67
N ARG A 243 -15.28 -6.42 2.06
CA ARG A 243 -14.92 -7.74 2.58
C ARG A 243 -14.25 -7.65 3.95
N ASP A 244 -13.28 -6.76 4.09
CA ASP A 244 -12.51 -6.64 5.33
C ASP A 244 -13.39 -6.04 6.43
N GLY A 245 -14.21 -5.03 6.10
CA GLY A 245 -15.15 -4.46 7.07
C GLY A 245 -16.23 -5.44 7.55
N LEU A 246 -16.77 -6.29 6.67
CA LEU A 246 -17.66 -7.39 7.09
C LEU A 246 -16.96 -8.41 7.98
N SER A 247 -15.66 -8.65 7.76
CA SER A 247 -14.87 -9.56 8.60
C SER A 247 -14.61 -8.96 9.98
N LEU A 248 -14.32 -7.66 10.05
CA LEU A 248 -14.21 -6.90 11.30
C LEU A 248 -15.53 -6.84 12.06
N LEU A 249 -16.66 -6.67 11.36
CA LEU A 249 -17.99 -6.72 11.96
C LEU A 249 -18.27 -8.10 12.57
N ASP A 250 -17.95 -9.17 11.85
CA ASP A 250 -18.13 -10.55 12.34
C ASP A 250 -17.31 -10.82 13.61
N GLN A 251 -16.05 -10.34 13.63
CA GLN A 251 -15.20 -10.38 14.82
C GLN A 251 -15.79 -9.59 15.99
N ALA A 252 -16.30 -8.38 15.72
CA ALA A 252 -16.91 -7.54 16.75
C ALA A 252 -18.17 -8.17 17.35
N ILE A 253 -18.98 -8.83 16.52
CA ILE A 253 -20.17 -9.59 16.95
C ILE A 253 -19.76 -10.79 17.80
N ALA A 254 -18.72 -11.51 17.41
CA ALA A 254 -18.23 -12.67 18.16
C ALA A 254 -17.63 -12.28 19.52
N HIS A 255 -17.02 -11.09 19.62
CA HIS A 255 -16.44 -10.57 20.86
C HIS A 255 -17.48 -9.90 21.77
N GLY A 256 -18.53 -9.31 21.21
CA GLY A 256 -19.57 -8.61 21.97
C GLY A 256 -20.50 -9.57 22.72
N HIS A 257 -20.82 -9.22 23.97
CA HIS A 257 -21.79 -9.97 24.78
C HIS A 257 -23.24 -9.58 24.48
N GLY A 258 -23.63 -9.61 23.19
CA GLY A 258 -24.99 -9.34 22.70
C GLY A 258 -25.23 -7.92 22.17
N ARG A 259 -24.43 -6.93 22.59
CA ARG A 259 -24.40 -5.58 22.02
C ARG A 259 -22.96 -5.21 21.69
N VAL A 260 -22.74 -4.60 20.53
CA VAL A 260 -21.41 -4.17 20.07
C VAL A 260 -21.30 -2.66 20.21
N THR A 261 -20.45 -2.24 21.14
CA THR A 261 -20.22 -0.81 21.43
C THR A 261 -18.98 -0.27 20.71
N ALA A 262 -18.92 1.06 20.56
CA ALA A 262 -17.75 1.70 19.94
C ALA A 262 -16.48 1.52 20.77
N ALA A 263 -16.60 1.40 22.10
CA ALA A 263 -15.47 1.14 23.00
C ALA A 263 -14.90 -0.27 22.80
N GLU A 264 -15.75 -1.30 22.73
CA GLU A 264 -15.32 -2.69 22.50
C GLU A 264 -14.67 -2.85 21.14
N VAL A 265 -15.24 -2.26 20.08
CA VAL A 265 -14.63 -2.28 18.73
C VAL A 265 -13.27 -1.61 18.74
N ARG A 266 -13.11 -0.47 19.43
CA ARG A 266 -11.81 0.19 19.57
C ARG A 266 -10.82 -0.73 20.29
N THR A 267 -11.20 -1.38 21.37
CA THR A 267 -10.34 -2.35 22.08
C THR A 267 -9.96 -3.53 21.19
N MET A 268 -10.93 -4.12 20.49
CA MET A 268 -10.73 -5.22 19.55
C MET A 268 -9.72 -4.87 18.45
N LEU A 269 -9.82 -3.66 17.90
CA LEU A 269 -8.91 -3.17 16.85
C LEU A 269 -7.56 -2.68 17.41
N GLY A 270 -7.31 -2.79 18.72
CA GLY A 270 -6.11 -2.22 19.36
C GLY A 270 -6.10 -0.69 19.39
N LEU A 271 -7.21 -0.03 19.07
CA LEU A 271 -7.39 1.42 19.11
C LEU A 271 -7.64 1.95 20.54
N ALA A 272 -7.84 1.08 21.53
CA ALA A 272 -7.87 1.46 22.95
C ALA A 272 -6.55 2.09 23.43
N ASP A 273 -5.49 2.00 22.62
CA ASP A 273 -4.18 2.55 22.90
C ASP A 273 -4.06 4.06 22.62
N ARG A 274 -5.08 4.71 22.02
CA ARG A 274 -4.99 6.13 21.64
C ARG A 274 -4.75 7.09 22.81
N GLY A 275 -5.28 6.80 24.00
CA GLY A 275 -4.97 7.54 25.22
C GLY A 275 -3.52 7.35 25.67
N ARG A 276 -2.96 6.15 25.48
CA ARG A 276 -1.54 5.86 25.75
C ARG A 276 -0.65 6.57 24.74
N ILE A 277 -0.96 6.48 23.45
CA ILE A 277 -0.28 7.22 22.38
C ILE A 277 -0.28 8.72 22.67
N ARG A 278 -1.40 9.28 23.12
CA ARG A 278 -1.50 10.69 23.50
C ARG A 278 -0.56 11.03 24.64
N ARG A 279 -0.57 10.25 25.74
CA ARG A 279 0.35 10.43 26.88
C ARG A 279 1.81 10.25 26.50
N LEU A 280 2.09 9.33 25.57
CA LEU A 280 3.44 9.06 25.09
C LEU A 280 3.95 10.21 24.22
N LEU A 281 3.11 10.74 23.33
CA LEU A 281 3.43 11.93 22.56
C LEU A 281 3.62 13.15 23.48
N GLU A 282 2.79 13.28 24.51
CA GLU A 282 2.92 14.34 25.51
C GLU A 282 4.25 14.27 26.27
N SER A 283 4.68 13.10 26.74
CA SER A 283 5.98 12.94 27.41
C SER A 283 7.16 13.18 26.48
N ILE A 284 7.06 12.75 25.21
CA ILE A 284 8.08 13.02 24.19
C ILE A 284 8.22 14.52 23.94
N LEU A 285 7.10 15.22 23.75
CA LEU A 285 7.09 16.67 23.50
C LEU A 285 7.51 17.48 24.73
N ALA A 286 7.29 16.95 25.94
CA ALA A 286 7.75 17.55 27.19
C ALA A 286 9.24 17.30 27.48
N GLY A 287 9.90 16.44 26.71
CA GLY A 287 11.31 16.08 26.93
C GLY A 287 11.53 15.08 28.07
N ASP A 288 10.48 14.41 28.55
CA ASP A 288 10.55 13.53 29.72
C ASP A 288 10.95 12.10 29.32
N ALA A 289 12.27 11.86 29.25
CA ALA A 289 12.82 10.55 28.91
C ALA A 289 12.45 9.45 29.93
N PRO A 290 12.55 9.65 31.26
CA PRO A 290 12.10 8.66 32.23
C PRO A 290 10.62 8.26 32.07
N ALA A 291 9.70 9.22 31.92
CA ALA A 291 8.28 8.90 31.74
C ALA A 291 8.02 8.19 30.42
N THR A 292 8.70 8.59 29.35
CA THR A 292 8.56 7.97 28.02
C THR A 292 8.99 6.51 28.03
N LEU A 293 10.14 6.19 28.65
CA LEU A 293 10.61 4.81 28.77
C LEU A 293 9.69 3.98 29.67
N ALA A 294 9.23 4.52 30.80
CA ALA A 294 8.30 3.82 31.68
C ALA A 294 6.97 3.47 30.99
N GLN A 295 6.44 4.37 30.13
CA GLN A 295 5.24 4.10 29.35
C GLN A 295 5.47 3.04 28.27
N LEU A 296 6.66 2.99 27.68
CA LEU A 296 7.06 1.96 26.72
C LEU A 296 7.19 0.58 27.38
N ASP A 297 7.77 0.51 28.59
CA ASP A 297 7.88 -0.73 29.37
C ASP A 297 6.50 -1.23 29.82
N GLU A 298 5.62 -0.33 30.25
CA GLU A 298 4.23 -0.68 30.59
C GLU A 298 3.47 -1.23 29.37
N ALA A 299 3.66 -0.63 28.20
CA ALA A 299 3.05 -1.12 26.96
C ALA A 299 3.54 -2.52 26.60
N HIS A 300 4.83 -2.78 26.76
CA HIS A 300 5.43 -4.09 26.53
C HIS A 300 4.92 -5.15 27.51
N ALA A 301 4.78 -4.80 28.80
CA ALA A 301 4.20 -5.70 29.79
C ALA A 301 2.74 -6.09 29.48
N LEU A 302 2.03 -5.25 28.74
CA LEU A 302 0.67 -5.50 28.25
C LEU A 302 0.64 -6.24 26.89
N GLY A 303 1.81 -6.60 26.34
CA GLY A 303 1.94 -7.30 25.06
C GLY A 303 1.69 -6.42 23.82
N ILE A 304 1.80 -5.10 23.96
CA ILE A 304 1.60 -4.17 22.83
C ILE A 304 2.85 -4.19 21.94
N ASP A 305 2.61 -4.35 20.64
CA ASP A 305 3.68 -4.33 19.63
C ASP A 305 4.27 -2.90 19.46
N PRO A 306 5.61 -2.73 19.56
CA PRO A 306 6.27 -1.44 19.40
C PRO A 306 6.04 -0.78 18.03
N THR A 307 5.89 -1.57 16.96
CA THR A 307 5.60 -1.04 15.61
C THR A 307 4.24 -0.34 15.59
N SER A 308 3.26 -0.93 16.26
CA SER A 308 1.91 -0.38 16.42
C SER A 308 1.91 0.91 17.25
N LEU A 309 2.73 1.00 18.32
CA LEU A 309 2.90 2.23 19.10
C LEU A 309 3.44 3.38 18.24
N VAL A 310 4.50 3.14 17.48
CA VAL A 310 5.11 4.17 16.61
C VAL A 310 4.14 4.60 15.50
N ARG A 311 3.40 3.66 14.91
CA ARG A 311 2.33 4.00 13.95
C ARG A 311 1.27 4.89 14.58
N GLY A 312 0.85 4.61 15.81
CA GLY A 312 -0.09 5.45 16.55
C GLY A 312 0.44 6.87 16.79
N LEU A 313 1.73 7.01 17.15
CA LEU A 313 2.38 8.32 17.28
C LEU A 313 2.38 9.09 15.94
N MET A 314 2.64 8.40 14.83
CA MET A 314 2.56 8.99 13.49
C MET A 314 1.14 9.46 13.16
N ASP A 315 0.12 8.64 13.41
CA ASP A 315 -1.28 9.03 13.16
C ASP A 315 -1.69 10.27 13.98
N SER A 316 -1.22 10.35 15.22
CA SER A 316 -1.42 11.53 16.09
C SER A 316 -0.73 12.77 15.51
N LEU A 317 0.51 12.64 15.05
CA LEU A 317 1.25 13.75 14.44
C LEU A 317 0.67 14.17 13.07
N HIS A 318 0.15 13.23 12.29
CA HIS A 318 -0.60 13.52 11.06
C HIS A 318 -1.85 14.35 11.38
N SER A 319 -2.54 14.01 12.46
CA SER A 319 -3.71 14.75 12.93
C SER A 319 -3.37 16.18 13.35
N VAL A 320 -2.26 16.36 14.08
CA VAL A 320 -1.72 17.68 14.41
C VAL A 320 -1.41 18.48 13.14
N THR A 321 -0.79 17.85 12.15
CA THR A 321 -0.46 18.46 10.85
C THR A 321 -1.72 18.94 10.13
N ARG A 322 -2.77 18.11 10.07
CA ARG A 322 -4.06 18.46 9.46
C ARG A 322 -4.74 19.61 10.19
N ALA A 323 -4.76 19.58 11.52
CA ALA A 323 -5.30 20.67 12.33
C ALA A 323 -4.53 21.98 12.09
N LYS A 324 -3.19 21.93 12.02
CA LYS A 324 -2.34 23.08 11.71
C LYS A 324 -2.56 23.64 10.30
N ALA A 325 -2.87 22.78 9.34
CA ALA A 325 -3.23 23.17 7.97
C ALA A 325 -4.65 23.75 7.83
N GLY A 326 -5.45 23.75 8.89
CA GLY A 326 -6.85 24.17 8.85
C GLY A 326 -7.78 23.16 8.17
N ALA A 327 -7.34 21.91 7.98
CA ALA A 327 -8.20 20.85 7.50
C ALA A 327 -9.14 20.38 8.63
N ALA A 328 -10.38 20.02 8.30
CA ALA A 328 -11.30 19.44 9.26
C ALA A 328 -10.67 18.19 9.91
N GLY A 329 -10.82 18.06 11.23
CA GLY A 329 -10.36 16.91 12.01
C GLY A 329 -10.97 15.61 11.48
N ASP A 330 -10.29 14.49 11.71
CA ASP A 330 -10.82 13.20 11.29
C ASP A 330 -12.06 12.86 12.13
N ALA A 331 -13.17 12.49 11.49
CA ALA A 331 -14.41 12.13 12.17
C ALA A 331 -14.29 10.85 13.02
N LEU A 332 -13.17 10.11 12.92
CA LEU A 332 -12.81 9.02 13.84
C LEU A 332 -12.39 9.51 15.22
N GLN A 333 -11.94 10.76 15.28
CA GLN A 333 -11.32 11.29 16.48
C GLN A 333 -12.38 11.63 17.50
N SER A 334 -12.13 11.16 18.72
CA SER A 334 -12.86 11.65 19.87
C SER A 334 -12.70 13.17 19.97
N GLU A 335 -13.63 13.82 20.67
CA GLU A 335 -13.51 15.26 20.91
C GLU A 335 -12.21 15.62 21.64
N GLU A 336 -11.77 14.74 22.54
CA GLU A 336 -10.50 14.84 23.25
C GLU A 336 -9.29 14.77 22.31
N GLU A 337 -9.30 13.87 21.32
CA GLU A 337 -8.24 13.75 20.30
C GLU A 337 -8.16 14.99 19.41
N ARG A 338 -9.31 15.51 18.98
CA ARG A 338 -9.36 16.76 18.19
C ARG A 338 -8.86 17.95 19.00
N ALA A 339 -9.22 18.04 20.28
CA ALA A 339 -8.75 19.09 21.17
C ALA A 339 -7.23 19.01 21.40
N ALA A 340 -6.69 17.81 21.66
CA ALA A 340 -5.26 17.59 21.81
C ALA A 340 -4.47 17.91 20.53
N ALA A 341 -4.97 17.48 19.37
CA ALA A 341 -4.35 17.78 18.08
C ALA A 341 -4.33 19.30 17.79
N ALA A 342 -5.41 20.02 18.14
CA ALA A 342 -5.49 21.47 18.00
C ALA A 342 -4.53 22.20 18.96
N ASP A 343 -4.42 21.75 20.21
CA ASP A 343 -3.48 22.31 21.19
C ASP A 343 -2.03 22.14 20.74
N TRP A 344 -1.63 20.94 20.31
CA TRP A 344 -0.29 20.72 19.77
C TRP A 344 -0.04 21.46 18.45
N ALA A 345 -1.05 21.61 17.59
CA ALA A 345 -0.94 22.40 16.36
C ALA A 345 -0.64 23.88 16.63
N ALA A 346 -1.13 24.42 17.75
CA ALA A 346 -0.82 25.77 18.21
C ALA A 346 0.60 25.89 18.79
N LYS A 347 1.08 24.87 19.50
CA LYS A 347 2.40 24.87 20.17
C LYS A 347 3.57 24.55 19.25
N LEU A 348 3.39 23.61 18.30
CA LEU A 348 4.47 23.13 17.43
C LEU A 348 4.57 23.96 16.15
N ASN A 349 5.78 24.25 15.67
CA ASN A 349 5.98 24.86 14.35
C ASN A 349 6.08 23.79 13.22
N TRP A 350 6.01 24.21 11.96
CA TRP A 350 6.07 23.29 10.81
C TRP A 350 7.36 22.48 10.75
N ALA A 351 8.50 23.08 11.09
CA ALA A 351 9.79 22.40 11.10
C ALA A 351 9.83 21.27 12.14
N ALA A 352 9.32 21.51 13.35
CA ALA A 352 9.22 20.53 14.41
C ALA A 352 8.33 19.36 14.02
N ILE A 353 7.14 19.64 13.46
CA ILE A 353 6.21 18.60 12.99
C ILE A 353 6.86 17.74 11.90
N HIS A 354 7.49 18.36 10.90
CA HIS A 354 8.12 17.62 9.80
C HIS A 354 9.31 16.78 10.29
N ARG A 355 10.13 17.32 11.19
CA ARG A 355 11.27 16.61 11.80
C ARG A 355 10.80 15.40 12.60
N LEU A 356 9.83 15.58 13.50
CA LEU A 356 9.25 14.47 14.28
C LEU A 356 8.68 13.39 13.36
N TRP A 357 7.99 13.78 12.29
CA TRP A 357 7.44 12.85 11.30
C TRP A 357 8.52 12.02 10.61
N GLN A 358 9.58 12.66 10.10
CA GLN A 358 10.69 11.95 9.45
C GLN A 358 11.41 10.99 10.39
N MET A 359 11.60 11.40 11.65
CA MET A 359 12.25 10.56 12.65
C MET A 359 11.40 9.36 13.06
N LEU A 360 10.08 9.54 13.21
CA LEU A 360 9.15 8.45 13.44
C LEU A 360 9.10 7.49 12.24
N LEU A 361 9.07 8.02 11.01
CA LEU A 361 9.07 7.22 9.79
C LEU A 361 10.34 6.35 9.67
N LYS A 362 11.51 6.92 9.95
CA LYS A 362 12.77 6.18 10.00
C LYS A 362 12.76 5.16 11.15
N GLY A 363 12.34 5.58 12.34
CA GLY A 363 12.24 4.71 13.52
C GLY A 363 11.33 3.51 13.29
N LEU A 364 10.22 3.67 12.57
CA LEU A 364 9.32 2.57 12.21
C LEU A 364 10.02 1.50 11.37
N GLY A 365 10.87 1.91 10.42
CA GLY A 365 11.67 0.98 9.61
C GLY A 365 12.76 0.28 10.43
N ASP A 366 13.45 1.02 11.29
CA ASP A 366 14.47 0.48 12.19
C ASP A 366 13.86 -0.58 13.14
N ILE A 367 12.70 -0.30 13.75
CA ILE A 367 12.01 -1.23 14.69
C ILE A 367 11.55 -2.50 13.98
N ALA A 368 10.97 -2.37 12.78
CA ALA A 368 10.44 -3.50 12.04
C ALA A 368 11.54 -4.49 11.56
N SER A 369 12.79 -4.03 11.47
CA SER A 369 13.93 -4.84 11.03
C SER A 369 14.88 -5.22 12.17
N ALA A 370 14.69 -4.69 13.37
CA ALA A 370 15.57 -4.91 14.51
C ALA A 370 15.42 -6.34 15.08
N PRO A 371 16.54 -6.96 15.53
CA PRO A 371 16.49 -8.23 16.25
C PRO A 371 15.69 -8.14 17.56
N GLU A 372 15.78 -6.99 18.25
CA GLU A 372 15.02 -6.68 19.46
C GLU A 372 14.20 -5.39 19.25
N PRO A 373 12.93 -5.50 18.83
CA PRO A 373 12.09 -4.35 18.49
C PRO A 373 11.85 -3.39 19.67
N GLN A 374 11.85 -3.91 20.91
CA GLN A 374 11.63 -3.10 22.11
C GLN A 374 12.78 -2.13 22.36
N GLU A 375 14.03 -2.60 22.27
CA GLU A 375 15.22 -1.76 22.43
C GLU A 375 15.33 -0.72 21.29
N ALA A 376 15.02 -1.13 20.06
CA ALA A 376 14.99 -0.24 18.91
C ALA A 376 13.95 0.88 19.10
N ALA A 377 12.77 0.56 19.66
CA ALA A 377 11.74 1.53 19.97
C ALA A 377 12.19 2.51 21.06
N ALA A 378 12.79 2.03 22.14
CA ALA A 378 13.36 2.90 23.19
C ALA A 378 14.36 3.90 22.61
N MET A 379 15.28 3.43 21.75
CA MET A 379 16.26 4.30 21.09
C MET A 379 15.60 5.29 20.14
N ALA A 380 14.58 4.89 19.38
CA ALA A 380 13.84 5.79 18.50
C ALA A 380 13.11 6.90 19.27
N LEU A 381 12.46 6.56 20.39
CA LEU A 381 11.76 7.53 21.24
C LEU A 381 12.73 8.51 21.92
N LEU A 382 13.87 8.01 22.42
CA LEU A 382 14.91 8.88 22.97
C LEU A 382 15.48 9.83 21.90
N ARG A 383 15.68 9.37 20.67
CA ARG A 383 16.08 10.27 19.57
C ARG A 383 15.07 11.38 19.34
N LEU A 384 13.75 11.09 19.40
CA LEU A 384 12.70 12.11 19.25
C LEU A 384 12.77 13.19 20.33
N ILE A 385 13.00 12.77 21.59
CA ILE A 385 13.18 13.68 22.73
C ILE A 385 14.37 14.61 22.49
N HIS A 386 15.54 14.05 22.17
CA HIS A 386 16.75 14.84 21.96
C HIS A 386 16.68 15.73 20.70
N ALA A 387 15.90 15.31 19.70
CA ALA A 387 15.65 16.12 18.52
C ALA A 387 14.69 17.28 18.80
N ALA A 388 13.82 17.20 19.80
CA ALA A 388 13.01 18.35 20.22
C ALA A 388 13.90 19.50 20.74
N ASP A 389 15.02 19.16 21.38
CA ASP A 389 15.98 20.11 21.98
C ASP A 389 17.09 20.60 21.03
N LEU A 390 17.27 19.95 19.87
CA LEU A 390 18.29 20.35 18.90
C LEU A 390 17.90 21.68 18.23
N PRO A 391 18.75 22.73 18.33
CA PRO A 391 18.52 23.99 17.63
C PRO A 391 18.43 23.74 16.13
N ASP A 392 17.64 24.57 15.43
CA ASP A 392 17.67 24.61 13.97
C ASP A 392 19.14 24.71 13.51
N PRO A 393 19.61 23.88 12.55
CA PRO A 393 20.93 24.02 11.96
C PRO A 393 21.26 25.47 11.58
N ALA A 394 20.29 26.26 11.12
CA ALA A 394 20.47 27.69 10.85
C ALA A 394 20.80 28.51 12.12
N ALA A 395 20.17 28.21 13.26
CA ALA A 395 20.45 28.84 14.55
C ALA A 395 21.79 28.36 15.14
N LEU A 396 22.19 27.12 14.88
CA LEU A 396 23.48 26.56 15.27
C LEU A 396 24.62 27.21 14.46
N VAL A 397 24.41 27.42 13.16
CA VAL A 397 25.31 28.21 12.29
C VAL A 397 25.39 29.66 12.75
N ALA A 398 24.28 30.28 13.14
CA ALA A 398 24.25 31.65 13.69
C ALA A 398 25.02 31.77 15.03
N ARG A 399 24.95 30.75 15.89
CA ARG A 399 25.73 30.68 17.13
C ARG A 399 27.22 30.42 16.89
N LEU A 400 27.55 29.55 15.93
CA LEU A 400 28.93 29.27 15.54
C LEU A 400 29.60 30.44 14.82
N SER A 401 28.82 31.33 14.18
CA SER A 401 29.31 32.55 13.55
C SER A 401 29.47 33.75 14.51
N GLY A 402 29.30 33.54 15.82
CA GLY A 402 29.74 34.50 16.84
C GLY A 402 28.93 35.79 16.92
N ALA A 403 27.66 35.78 16.51
CA ALA A 403 26.80 36.96 16.60
C ALA A 403 26.12 37.07 17.99
N GLU A 404 26.92 37.18 19.06
CA GLU A 404 26.45 37.77 20.32
C GLU A 404 27.07 39.16 20.46
N THR A 405 26.33 40.19 20.05
CA THR A 405 26.46 41.52 20.63
C THR A 405 25.13 42.26 20.50
N SER A 406 24.65 42.68 21.67
CA SER A 406 23.52 43.58 21.91
C SER A 406 23.36 44.66 20.83
N ALA A 407 22.13 44.83 20.32
CA ALA A 407 21.72 46.08 19.69
C ALA A 407 20.24 46.42 19.99
N ALA A 408 20.04 47.51 20.72
CA ALA A 408 18.88 48.38 20.57
C ALA A 408 18.94 49.06 19.18
N PRO A 409 17.79 49.50 18.60
CA PRO A 409 17.69 49.77 17.18
C PRO A 409 18.18 51.19 16.81
N GLY A 410 19.20 51.26 15.97
CA GLY A 410 19.62 52.45 15.23
C GLY A 410 19.58 52.18 13.72
N PRO A 411 19.32 53.20 12.88
CA PRO A 411 18.82 53.01 11.52
C PRO A 411 19.89 52.42 10.59
N ALA A 412 19.44 51.46 9.78
CA ALA A 412 20.26 50.63 8.90
C ALA A 412 21.02 51.44 7.84
N PRO A 413 22.34 51.21 7.67
CA PRO A 413 22.99 51.29 6.38
C PRO A 413 22.68 50.02 5.59
N ALA A 414 22.42 50.17 4.30
CA ALA A 414 22.12 49.08 3.38
C ALA A 414 23.18 47.96 3.45
N ALA A 415 22.73 46.74 3.74
CA ALA A 415 23.56 45.54 3.77
C ALA A 415 24.07 45.23 2.35
N PRO A 416 25.34 44.81 2.19
CA PRO A 416 25.81 44.22 0.95
C PRO A 416 25.09 42.89 0.72
N GLN A 417 24.60 42.69 -0.51
CA GLN A 417 23.96 41.45 -0.93
C GLN A 417 24.94 40.25 -0.77
N PRO A 418 24.45 39.05 -0.41
CA PRO A 418 25.26 37.85 -0.41
C PRO A 418 25.77 37.56 -1.84
N PRO A 419 26.99 37.02 -2.01
CA PRO A 419 27.48 36.63 -3.32
C PRO A 419 26.53 35.58 -3.92
N GLY A 420 26.13 35.78 -5.18
CA GLY A 420 25.33 34.82 -5.93
C GLY A 420 26.01 33.45 -6.03
N PRO A 421 25.28 32.40 -6.41
CA PRO A 421 25.81 31.04 -6.48
C PRO A 421 27.07 31.02 -7.36
N ALA A 422 28.20 30.66 -6.76
CA ALA A 422 29.43 30.45 -7.50
C ALA A 422 29.19 29.33 -8.51
N ALA A 423 29.67 29.50 -9.75
CA ALA A 423 29.60 28.45 -10.76
C ALA A 423 30.36 27.20 -10.25
N PRO A 424 29.84 25.98 -10.50
CA PRO A 424 30.50 24.75 -10.07
C PRO A 424 31.92 24.68 -10.63
N SER A 425 32.89 24.36 -9.78
CA SER A 425 34.32 24.37 -10.11
C SER A 425 34.81 23.02 -10.63
N SER A 426 34.02 21.97 -10.45
CA SER A 426 34.28 20.63 -10.98
C SER A 426 33.03 19.98 -11.59
N TYR A 427 33.25 18.97 -12.44
CA TYR A 427 32.18 18.18 -13.03
C TYR A 427 31.33 17.45 -11.97
N ARG A 428 31.97 16.95 -10.90
CA ARG A 428 31.27 16.30 -9.78
C ARG A 428 30.36 17.28 -9.03
N GLU A 429 30.84 18.48 -8.73
CA GLU A 429 30.01 19.54 -8.11
C GLU A 429 28.81 19.94 -8.99
N LEU A 430 28.96 19.91 -10.32
CA LEU A 430 27.87 20.18 -11.25
C LEU A 430 26.80 19.07 -11.23
N VAL A 431 27.22 17.79 -11.16
CA VAL A 431 26.31 16.64 -11.02
C VAL A 431 25.58 16.67 -9.68
N ASP A 432 26.28 17.03 -8.60
CA ASP A 432 25.72 17.17 -7.25
C ASP A 432 24.73 18.35 -7.15
N ALA A 433 25.04 19.48 -7.80
CA ALA A 433 24.15 20.64 -7.86
C ALA A 433 22.85 20.33 -8.64
N LEU A 434 22.93 19.53 -9.70
CA LEU A 434 21.75 19.03 -10.41
C LEU A 434 20.93 18.07 -9.55
N HIS A 435 21.58 17.24 -8.73
CA HIS A 435 20.88 16.38 -7.78
C HIS A 435 20.16 17.21 -6.70
N ALA A 436 20.84 18.18 -6.10
CA ALA A 436 20.32 19.03 -5.03
C ALA A 436 19.15 19.94 -5.48
N SER A 437 19.09 20.29 -6.76
CA SER A 437 18.00 21.08 -7.36
C SER A 437 16.77 20.26 -7.79
N GLY A 438 16.74 18.96 -7.50
CA GLY A 438 15.61 18.07 -7.80
C GLY A 438 15.60 17.50 -9.22
N ARG A 439 16.69 17.65 -9.99
CA ARG A 439 16.85 17.07 -11.34
C ARG A 439 17.53 15.69 -11.28
N HIS A 440 17.00 14.79 -10.44
CA HIS A 440 17.60 13.49 -10.12
C HIS A 440 17.88 12.61 -11.36
N ILE A 441 16.99 12.59 -12.36
CA ILE A 441 17.15 11.78 -13.57
C ILE A 441 18.36 12.26 -14.38
N LEU A 442 18.45 13.56 -14.67
CA LEU A 442 19.57 14.14 -15.43
C LEU A 442 20.89 14.03 -14.68
N SER A 443 20.87 14.17 -13.35
CA SER A 443 22.05 13.95 -12.51
C SER A 443 22.54 12.50 -12.58
N GLN A 444 21.62 11.53 -12.48
CA GLN A 444 21.97 10.11 -12.58
C GLN A 444 22.47 9.74 -13.99
N GLU A 445 21.88 10.27 -15.05
CA GLU A 445 22.33 10.05 -16.43
C GLU A 445 23.72 10.65 -16.67
N LEU A 446 24.01 11.83 -16.11
CA LEU A 446 25.35 12.43 -16.14
C LEU A 446 26.38 11.61 -15.33
N HIS A 447 25.94 10.94 -14.27
CA HIS A 447 26.79 10.13 -13.42
C HIS A 447 27.14 8.77 -14.06
N ASP A 448 26.14 8.09 -14.62
CA ASP A 448 26.25 6.69 -15.02
C ASP A 448 26.50 6.51 -16.53
N GLN A 449 25.98 7.42 -17.36
CA GLN A 449 25.78 7.15 -18.79
C GLN A 449 26.65 7.98 -19.74
N VAL A 450 27.48 8.87 -19.21
CA VAL A 450 28.39 9.71 -20.00
C VAL A 450 29.80 9.70 -19.43
N GLY A 451 30.78 9.85 -20.32
CA GLY A 451 32.16 10.14 -20.00
C GLY A 451 32.47 11.63 -20.22
N LEU A 452 33.22 12.24 -19.30
CA LEU A 452 33.62 13.64 -19.43
C LEU A 452 34.79 13.78 -20.42
N VAL A 453 34.67 14.65 -21.41
CA VAL A 453 35.76 14.93 -22.38
C VAL A 453 36.38 16.29 -22.11
N SER A 454 35.56 17.30 -21.84
CA SER A 454 36.01 18.63 -21.43
C SER A 454 34.97 19.30 -20.53
N PHE A 455 35.46 19.97 -19.49
CA PHE A 455 34.65 20.75 -18.55
C PHE A 455 35.18 22.18 -18.48
N ALA A 456 34.34 23.14 -18.85
CA ALA A 456 34.55 24.55 -18.58
C ALA A 456 33.22 25.19 -18.15
N PRO A 457 33.21 26.19 -17.25
CA PRO A 457 31.97 26.89 -16.90
C PRO A 457 31.25 27.44 -18.13
N GLY A 458 30.06 26.92 -18.44
CA GLY A 458 29.27 27.28 -19.62
C GLY A 458 29.48 26.40 -20.86
N GLU A 459 30.42 25.46 -20.85
CA GLU A 459 30.67 24.52 -21.94
C GLU A 459 30.95 23.10 -21.42
N LEU A 460 30.19 22.14 -21.94
CA LEU A 460 30.31 20.73 -21.57
C LEU A 460 30.45 19.88 -22.84
N VAL A 461 31.56 19.14 -22.93
CA VAL A 461 31.77 18.16 -23.99
C VAL A 461 31.76 16.78 -23.37
N LEU A 462 30.80 15.96 -23.78
CA LEU A 462 30.53 14.65 -23.22
C LEU A 462 30.65 13.57 -24.28
N LYS A 463 30.98 12.36 -23.84
CA LYS A 463 30.87 11.15 -24.64
C LYS A 463 29.72 10.28 -24.13
N PRO A 464 28.69 9.99 -24.94
CA PRO A 464 27.63 9.07 -24.53
C PRO A 464 28.18 7.64 -24.46
N LEU A 465 28.02 6.99 -23.30
CA LEU A 465 28.37 5.58 -23.10
C LEU A 465 27.14 4.66 -23.28
N ARG A 466 25.94 5.24 -23.22
CA ARG A 466 24.64 4.59 -23.49
C ARG A 466 23.79 5.48 -24.39
N PRO A 467 22.79 4.92 -25.10
CA PRO A 467 21.90 5.72 -25.94
C PRO A 467 21.09 6.70 -25.09
N LEU A 468 21.32 7.99 -25.32
CA LEU A 468 20.59 9.10 -24.71
C LEU A 468 19.50 9.62 -25.66
N GLY A 469 18.43 10.19 -25.11
CA GLY A 469 17.32 10.72 -25.91
C GLY A 469 17.73 11.87 -26.84
N ALA A 470 17.03 12.05 -27.96
CA ALA A 470 17.36 13.07 -28.97
C ALA A 470 17.32 14.53 -28.44
N GLU A 471 16.51 14.81 -27.41
CA GLU A 471 16.37 16.14 -26.78
C GLU A 471 17.25 16.29 -25.53
N TRP A 472 18.03 15.28 -25.16
CA TRP A 472 18.73 15.23 -23.87
C TRP A 472 19.71 16.39 -23.65
N THR A 473 20.45 16.80 -24.69
CA THR A 473 21.39 17.94 -24.61
C THR A 473 20.68 19.26 -24.36
N ARG A 474 19.46 19.43 -24.90
CA ARG A 474 18.62 20.61 -24.68
C ARG A 474 18.06 20.62 -23.26
N ASP A 475 17.55 19.49 -22.79
CA ASP A 475 17.00 19.34 -21.44
C ASP A 475 18.08 19.58 -20.38
N LEU A 476 19.29 19.04 -20.61
CA LEU A 476 20.43 19.28 -19.74
C LEU A 476 20.86 20.76 -19.76
N ALA A 477 20.97 21.39 -20.94
CA ALA A 477 21.34 22.81 -21.01
C ALA A 477 20.30 23.73 -20.33
N ALA A 478 19.01 23.38 -20.39
CA ALA A 478 17.94 24.09 -19.69
C ALA A 478 18.05 23.92 -18.17
N ALA A 479 18.28 22.69 -17.69
CA ALA A 479 18.47 22.40 -16.28
C ALA A 479 19.72 23.10 -15.71
N LEU A 480 20.84 23.07 -16.44
CA LEU A 480 22.06 23.76 -16.03
C LEU A 480 21.89 25.28 -15.98
N LYS A 481 21.11 25.87 -16.89
CA LYS A 481 20.79 27.30 -16.84
C LYS A 481 19.97 27.67 -15.60
N GLU A 482 19.02 26.83 -15.21
CA GLU A 482 18.22 27.03 -14.01
C GLU A 482 19.07 26.92 -12.73
N VAL A 483 20.01 25.97 -12.68
CA VAL A 483 20.84 25.69 -11.50
C VAL A 483 22.00 26.67 -11.35
N THR A 484 22.70 27.01 -12.43
CA THR A 484 23.91 27.85 -12.37
C THR A 484 23.66 29.31 -12.79
N GLY A 485 22.44 29.67 -13.19
CA GLY A 485 22.07 31.01 -13.65
C GLY A 485 22.73 31.46 -14.97
N SER A 486 23.50 30.60 -15.64
CA SER A 486 24.28 30.91 -16.85
C SER A 486 23.93 29.97 -17.99
N ARG A 487 24.07 30.40 -19.25
CA ARG A 487 23.75 29.54 -20.40
C ARG A 487 24.88 28.54 -20.63
N TRP A 488 24.53 27.25 -20.77
CA TRP A 488 25.46 26.18 -21.08
C TRP A 488 25.32 25.69 -22.52
N THR A 489 26.44 25.34 -23.14
CA THR A 489 26.52 24.64 -24.42
C THR A 489 26.94 23.20 -24.16
N VAL A 490 26.11 22.24 -24.53
CA VAL A 490 26.36 20.80 -24.33
C VAL A 490 26.55 20.14 -25.70
N ASN A 491 27.70 19.52 -25.92
CA ASN A 491 28.06 18.84 -27.15
C ASN A 491 28.46 17.38 -26.90
N PHE A 492 28.15 16.51 -27.86
CA PHE A 492 28.62 15.12 -27.86
C PHE A 492 29.82 14.92 -28.78
N THR A 493 30.72 14.03 -28.38
CA THR A 493 31.83 13.55 -29.20
C THR A 493 32.03 12.05 -28.99
N ASP A 494 32.38 11.34 -30.07
CA ASP A 494 32.71 9.91 -30.03
C ASP A 494 34.19 9.66 -29.70
N GLN A 495 35.02 10.71 -29.73
CA GLN A 495 36.46 10.66 -29.50
C GLN A 495 36.85 11.27 -28.14
N GLY A 496 37.78 10.62 -27.43
CA GLY A 496 38.18 11.01 -26.07
C GLY A 496 37.17 10.59 -25.01
N GLY A 497 37.36 11.06 -23.77
CA GLY A 497 36.42 10.86 -22.66
C GLY A 497 36.97 9.99 -21.54
N GLU A 498 36.89 10.50 -20.32
CA GLU A 498 37.11 9.73 -19.11
C GLU A 498 36.01 8.66 -18.93
N PRO A 499 36.27 7.59 -18.17
CA PRO A 499 35.22 6.69 -17.70
C PRO A 499 34.13 7.49 -16.96
N SER A 500 32.89 6.98 -16.94
CA SER A 500 31.82 7.63 -16.18
C SER A 500 32.17 7.73 -14.70
N LEU A 501 31.54 8.65 -13.96
CA LEU A 501 31.80 8.79 -12.52
C LEU A 501 31.53 7.47 -11.79
N GLN A 502 30.50 6.74 -12.18
CA GLN A 502 30.22 5.38 -11.71
C GLN A 502 31.39 4.40 -11.96
N GLN A 503 31.97 4.42 -13.16
CA GLN A 503 33.13 3.57 -13.49
C GLN A 503 34.39 3.99 -12.73
N GLN A 504 34.60 5.30 -12.52
CA GLN A 504 35.72 5.81 -11.74
C GLN A 504 35.61 5.38 -10.27
N GLU A 505 34.40 5.39 -9.70
CA GLU A 505 34.13 4.92 -8.34
C GLU A 505 34.35 3.42 -8.19
N LEU A 506 33.88 2.63 -9.15
CA LEU A 506 34.08 1.18 -9.15
C LEU A 506 35.58 0.82 -9.26
N ILE A 507 36.33 1.51 -10.13
CA ILE A 507 37.79 1.35 -10.25
C ILE A 507 38.50 1.78 -8.96
N ALA A 508 38.04 2.85 -8.31
CA ALA A 508 38.60 3.31 -7.04
C ALA A 508 38.32 2.31 -5.90
N GLU A 509 37.12 1.74 -5.85
CA GLU A 509 36.71 0.71 -4.91
C GLU A 509 37.51 -0.58 -5.10
N GLU A 510 37.67 -1.05 -6.34
CA GLU A 510 38.50 -2.22 -6.67
C GLU A 510 39.97 -2.00 -6.30
N ARG A 511 40.52 -0.81 -6.56
CA ARG A 511 41.89 -0.46 -6.15
C ARG A 511 42.04 -0.43 -4.63
N MET A 512 41.07 0.12 -3.92
CA MET A 512 41.08 0.13 -2.45
C MET A 512 40.95 -1.30 -1.90
N ARG A 513 40.07 -2.11 -2.46
CA ARG A 513 39.90 -3.52 -2.08
C ARG A 513 41.17 -4.33 -2.35
N ALA A 514 41.82 -4.11 -3.48
CA ALA A 514 43.10 -4.74 -3.79
C ALA A 514 44.21 -4.30 -2.82
N ALA A 515 44.25 -3.02 -2.44
CA ALA A 515 45.20 -2.52 -1.44
C ALA A 515 44.96 -3.12 -0.04
N VAL A 516 43.70 -3.33 0.35
CA VAL A 516 43.33 -3.99 1.61
C VAL A 516 43.68 -5.47 1.57
N LEU A 517 43.46 -6.16 0.45
CA LEU A 517 43.86 -7.57 0.29
C LEU A 517 45.39 -7.75 0.28
N ASP A 518 46.13 -6.72 -0.15
CA ASP A 518 47.58 -6.72 -0.15
C ASP A 518 48.18 -6.32 1.21
N GLU A 519 47.38 -5.93 2.20
CA GLU A 519 47.90 -5.66 3.54
C GLU A 519 48.49 -6.93 4.17
N PRO A 520 49.67 -6.88 4.81
CA PRO A 520 50.38 -8.07 5.31
C PRO A 520 49.52 -8.97 6.22
N ASN A 521 48.66 -8.35 7.03
CA ASN A 521 47.78 -9.07 7.96
C ASN A 521 46.61 -9.74 7.24
N VAL A 522 46.00 -9.06 6.26
CA VAL A 522 44.86 -9.59 5.50
C VAL A 522 45.33 -10.71 4.56
N ARG A 523 46.48 -10.53 3.92
CA ARG A 523 47.11 -11.54 3.06
C ARG A 523 47.43 -12.82 3.82
N ALA A 524 47.99 -12.73 5.01
CA ALA A 524 48.29 -13.89 5.86
C ALA A 524 47.02 -14.66 6.26
N VAL A 525 45.90 -13.96 6.49
CA VAL A 525 44.60 -14.57 6.78
C VAL A 525 44.03 -15.27 5.54
N MET A 526 44.07 -14.63 4.37
CA MET A 526 43.58 -15.23 3.12
C MET A 526 44.40 -16.45 2.68
N GLU A 527 45.72 -16.46 2.92
CA GLU A 527 46.58 -17.63 2.66
C GLU A 527 46.30 -18.78 3.62
N SER A 528 45.91 -18.48 4.87
CA SER A 528 45.57 -19.48 5.89
C SER A 528 44.17 -20.07 5.71
N PHE A 529 43.26 -19.33 5.07
CA PHE A 529 41.86 -19.71 4.86
C PHE A 529 41.43 -19.46 3.40
N PRO A 530 41.66 -20.44 2.49
CA PRO A 530 41.43 -20.27 1.05
C PRO A 530 39.98 -19.97 0.64
N ASP A 531 39.01 -20.33 1.47
CA ASP A 531 37.58 -20.09 1.25
C ASP A 531 37.09 -18.75 1.84
N ALA A 532 37.97 -17.98 2.47
CA ALA A 532 37.59 -16.71 3.10
C ALA A 532 37.35 -15.61 2.04
N THR A 533 36.31 -14.80 2.26
CA THR A 533 36.00 -13.66 1.39
C THR A 533 35.92 -12.38 2.22
N LEU A 534 36.44 -11.27 1.66
CA LEU A 534 36.38 -9.96 2.32
C LEU A 534 35.00 -9.34 2.02
N GLU A 535 34.08 -9.34 2.98
CA GLU A 535 32.72 -8.81 2.78
C GLU A 535 32.64 -7.28 2.83
N SER A 536 33.34 -6.62 3.75
CA SER A 536 33.36 -5.15 3.86
C SER A 536 34.67 -4.64 4.47
N PHE A 537 35.02 -3.38 4.20
CA PHE A 537 36.16 -2.70 4.81
C PHE A 537 35.83 -1.23 5.06
N SER A 538 36.30 -0.66 6.16
CA SER A 538 36.16 0.75 6.49
C SER A 538 37.53 1.33 6.84
N LYS A 539 37.90 2.47 6.23
CA LYS A 539 39.05 3.25 6.73
C LYS A 539 38.70 3.79 8.11
N GLY A 540 39.47 3.41 9.13
CA GLY A 540 39.51 4.17 10.37
C GLY A 540 39.88 5.62 10.05
N ALA A 541 39.15 6.57 10.63
CA ALA A 541 39.26 8.00 10.39
C ALA A 541 40.68 8.54 10.57
#